data_AF-A0A170VZW3-F1
#
_entry.id   AF-A0A170VZW3-F1
#
_cell.length_a   1.000
_cell.length_b   1.000
_cell.length_c   1.000
_cell.angle_alpha   90.00
_cell.angle_beta   90.00
_cell.angle_gamma   90.00
#
_symmetry.space_group_name_H-M   'P 1'
#
loop_
_entity.id
_entity.type
_entity.pdbx_description
1 polymer ?
#
loop_
_entity_poly.entity_id
_entity_poly.type
_entity_poly.pdbx_seq_one_letter_code
_entity_poly.pdbx_strand_id
1 'polypeptide(L)'
;FFCEFHPTAGPKLTCQVPEDFISKDKFEAVSVFLIPKSQLLRSILTITTYTIKILGFPMRIDDKKYPRNAYYFNVCFVCDSWARTVQYESVVKKLSDFLTVLEMESSFLSQREQNKQYAARLGEMLQQVLEQLNSSGMCTLVEGSASTHLKVINQGRGPPPVLDHQVPVFVESPD
;
A
#
# COMPACT_ATOMS: atom_id res chain seq x y z
N PHE A 1 2.11 -5.09 4.85
CA PHE A 1 2.31 -4.64 6.25
C PHE A 1 2.07 -3.14 6.36
N PHE A 2 1.83 -2.66 7.58
CA PHE A 2 1.65 -1.25 7.91
C PHE A 2 2.75 -0.80 8.88
N CYS A 3 3.33 0.37 8.63
CA CYS A 3 4.27 1.02 9.55
C CYS A 3 3.96 2.51 9.74
N GLU A 4 4.38 3.07 10.86
CA GLU A 4 4.18 4.47 11.22
C GLU A 4 5.37 5.06 11.98
N PHE A 5 5.38 6.38 12.11
CA PHE A 5 6.37 7.08 12.91
C PHE A 5 5.83 7.43 14.28
N HIS A 6 6.19 6.63 15.29
CA HIS A 6 5.81 6.88 16.66
C HIS A 6 6.54 8.12 17.23
N PRO A 7 5.89 9.00 18.03
CA PRO A 7 6.50 10.21 18.59
C PRO A 7 7.76 10.00 19.43
N THR A 8 7.86 8.90 20.18
CA THR A 8 9.01 8.58 21.03
C THR A 8 9.89 7.48 20.44
N ALA A 9 9.30 6.33 20.10
CA ALA A 9 10.01 5.17 19.56
C ALA A 9 10.53 5.32 18.11
N GLY A 10 10.05 6.30 17.33
CA GLY A 10 10.46 6.46 15.93
C GLY A 10 9.74 5.49 14.98
N PRO A 11 10.37 5.05 13.88
CA PRO A 11 9.77 4.13 12.91
C PRO A 11 9.35 2.81 13.55
N LYS A 12 8.08 2.45 13.45
CA LYS A 12 7.50 1.26 14.07
C LYS A 12 6.68 0.47 13.06
N LEU A 13 6.93 -0.83 13.03
CA LEU A 13 6.12 -1.81 12.30
C LEU A 13 4.98 -2.25 13.22
N THR A 14 3.73 -1.90 12.89
CA THR A 14 2.60 -2.09 13.83
C THR A 14 1.65 -3.21 13.43
N CYS A 15 1.57 -3.55 12.14
CA CYS A 15 0.69 -4.63 11.67
C CYS A 15 1.34 -5.32 10.48
N GLN A 16 1.41 -6.65 10.53
CA GLN A 16 1.93 -7.49 9.47
C GLN A 16 0.92 -8.57 9.13
N VAL A 17 0.78 -8.84 7.84
CA VAL A 17 -0.06 -9.91 7.33
C VAL A 17 0.68 -10.55 6.15
N PRO A 18 1.08 -11.83 6.24
CA PRO A 18 1.06 -12.69 7.42
C PRO A 18 1.88 -12.13 8.60
N GLU A 19 1.60 -12.59 9.82
CA GLU A 19 2.37 -12.20 11.01
C GLU A 19 3.84 -12.62 10.89
N ASP A 20 4.74 -11.81 11.45
CA ASP A 20 6.19 -12.04 11.53
C ASP A 20 6.91 -12.34 10.20
N PHE A 21 6.35 -11.94 9.05
CA PHE A 21 7.02 -12.11 7.75
C PHE A 21 8.30 -11.28 7.62
N ILE A 22 8.28 -10.01 8.05
CA ILE A 22 9.47 -9.16 8.13
C ILE A 22 9.97 -9.15 9.58
N SER A 23 11.18 -9.67 9.78
CA SER A 23 11.92 -9.57 11.03
C SER A 23 12.25 -8.12 11.37
N LYS A 24 12.29 -7.79 12.67
CA LYS A 24 12.60 -6.43 13.16
C LYS A 24 13.90 -5.87 12.57
N ASP A 25 14.98 -6.65 12.53
CA ASP A 25 16.27 -6.21 11.99
C ASP A 25 16.18 -5.80 10.50
N LYS A 26 15.45 -6.58 9.70
CA LYS A 26 15.20 -6.25 8.28
C LYS A 26 14.39 -4.98 8.14
N PHE A 27 13.35 -4.81 8.96
CA PHE A 27 12.55 -3.59 8.95
C PHE A 27 13.38 -2.37 9.35
N GLU A 28 14.17 -2.45 10.41
CA GLU A 28 15.03 -1.35 10.87
C GLU A 28 16.01 -0.93 9.78
N ALA A 29 16.63 -1.89 9.09
CA ALA A 29 17.54 -1.61 7.98
C ALA A 29 16.91 -0.84 6.81
N VAL A 30 15.60 -1.01 6.56
CA VAL A 30 14.89 -0.32 5.47
C VAL A 30 13.98 0.82 5.95
N SER A 31 13.81 0.99 7.26
CA SER A 31 12.82 1.87 7.88
C SER A 31 12.94 3.33 7.45
N VAL A 32 14.17 3.81 7.25
CA VAL A 32 14.49 5.16 6.77
C VAL A 32 13.93 5.43 5.38
N PHE A 33 13.82 4.41 4.55
CA PHE A 33 13.24 4.50 3.21
C PHE A 33 11.72 4.31 3.24
N LEU A 34 11.19 3.56 4.21
CA LEU A 34 9.75 3.34 4.35
C LEU A 34 9.01 4.54 4.94
N ILE A 35 9.68 5.31 5.81
CA ILE A 35 9.15 6.56 6.36
C ILE A 35 10.16 7.66 6.07
N PRO A 36 10.22 8.12 4.81
CA PRO A 36 11.22 9.08 4.39
C PRO A 36 10.91 10.49 4.90
N LYS A 37 11.88 11.38 4.73
CA LYS A 37 11.69 12.82 4.92
C LYS A 37 10.70 13.39 3.91
N SER A 38 10.23 14.61 4.18
CA SER A 38 9.13 15.26 3.47
C SER A 38 9.22 15.29 1.94
N GLN A 39 10.43 15.27 1.39
CA GLN A 39 10.70 15.33 -0.05
C GLN A 39 10.22 14.10 -0.84
N LEU A 40 10.05 12.95 -0.19
CA LEU A 40 9.68 11.68 -0.83
C LEU A 40 8.29 11.18 -0.38
N LEU A 41 7.47 12.06 0.18
CA LEU A 41 6.10 11.74 0.56
C LEU A 41 5.19 11.74 -0.68
N ARG A 42 4.13 10.93 -0.63
CA ARG A 42 3.16 10.78 -1.74
C ARG A 42 3.79 10.36 -3.07
N SER A 43 4.91 9.64 -3.03
CA SER A 43 5.52 8.99 -4.19
C SER A 43 5.56 7.48 -3.99
N ILE A 44 5.55 6.74 -5.10
CA ILE A 44 5.75 5.29 -5.04
C ILE A 44 7.21 5.01 -4.70
N LEU A 45 7.43 4.23 -3.65
CA LEU A 45 8.75 3.77 -3.25
C LEU A 45 8.86 2.27 -3.44
N THR A 46 9.87 1.85 -4.20
CA THR A 46 10.21 0.44 -4.38
C THR A 46 11.60 0.18 -3.81
N ILE A 47 11.68 -0.63 -2.77
CA ILE A 47 12.93 -1.04 -2.14
C ILE A 47 13.15 -2.50 -2.52
N THR A 48 14.25 -2.78 -3.23
CA THR A 48 14.62 -4.15 -3.58
C THR A 48 15.74 -4.60 -2.64
N THR A 49 15.47 -5.67 -1.90
CA THR A 49 16.47 -6.38 -1.10
C THR A 49 16.86 -7.67 -1.83
N TYR A 50 17.81 -8.44 -1.28
CA TYR A 50 18.27 -9.68 -1.91
C TYR A 50 17.13 -10.70 -2.14
N THR A 51 16.21 -10.83 -1.17
CA THR A 51 15.15 -11.86 -1.22
C THR A 51 13.77 -11.31 -1.57
N ILE A 52 13.49 -10.05 -1.24
CA ILE A 52 12.14 -9.47 -1.37
C ILE A 52 12.18 -8.07 -1.98
N LYS A 53 11.06 -7.68 -2.57
CA LYS A 53 10.79 -6.32 -3.05
C LYS A 53 9.64 -5.71 -2.25
N ILE A 54 9.88 -4.55 -1.68
CA ILE A 54 8.91 -3.82 -0.86
C ILE A 54 8.40 -2.62 -1.68
N LEU A 55 7.10 -2.56 -1.91
CA LEU A 55 6.42 -1.47 -2.57
C LEU A 55 5.60 -0.69 -1.53
N GLY A 56 5.88 0.60 -1.35
CA GLY A 56 5.16 1.45 -0.40
C GLY A 56 4.76 2.79 -0.98
N PHE A 57 3.86 3.48 -0.29
CA PHE A 57 3.44 4.84 -0.62
C PHE A 57 3.33 5.65 0.69
N PRO A 58 4.42 6.28 1.14
CA PRO A 58 4.46 6.97 2.41
C PRO A 58 3.55 8.20 2.42
N MET A 59 2.73 8.28 3.44
CA MET A 59 1.72 9.32 3.67
C MET A 59 2.08 10.18 4.87
N ARG A 60 1.70 11.45 4.76
CA ARG A 60 1.77 12.42 5.85
C ARG A 60 0.44 13.16 5.92
N ILE A 61 -0.04 13.33 7.14
CA ILE A 61 -1.21 14.13 7.44
C ILE A 61 -0.78 15.24 8.40
N ASP A 62 -0.93 16.50 8.00
CA ASP A 62 -0.62 17.66 8.83
C ASP A 62 -1.85 18.08 9.63
N ASP A 63 -1.75 18.01 10.96
CA ASP A 63 -2.80 18.44 11.88
C ASP A 63 -2.19 18.68 13.27
N LYS A 64 -2.64 19.73 13.95
CA LYS A 64 -2.22 20.11 15.31
C LYS A 64 -2.67 19.08 16.36
N LYS A 65 -3.64 18.21 16.04
CA LYS A 65 -4.06 17.13 16.94
C LYS A 65 -2.96 16.09 17.20
N TYR A 66 -1.96 15.98 16.30
CA TYR A 66 -0.89 15.01 16.45
C TYR A 66 0.30 15.58 17.24
N PRO A 67 1.02 14.76 18.03
CA PRO A 67 2.13 15.23 18.89
C PRO A 67 3.26 15.98 18.16
N ARG A 68 3.46 15.74 16.86
CA ARG A 68 4.47 16.44 16.03
C ARG A 68 3.85 17.41 15.01
N ASN A 69 2.59 17.79 15.19
CA ASN A 69 1.75 18.49 14.20
C ASN A 69 1.61 17.74 12.86
N ALA A 70 2.02 16.47 12.82
CA ALA A 70 1.97 15.63 11.64
C ALA A 70 1.94 14.15 12.05
N TYR A 71 1.20 13.36 11.27
CA TYR A 71 1.10 11.92 11.38
C TYR A 71 1.70 11.27 10.12
N TYR A 72 2.63 10.34 10.31
CA TYR A 72 3.35 9.68 9.23
C TYR A 72 3.06 8.19 9.26
N PHE A 73 2.64 7.64 8.13
CA PHE A 73 2.43 6.21 7.98
C PHE A 73 2.72 5.74 6.57
N ASN A 74 2.92 4.44 6.42
CA ASN A 74 3.09 3.82 5.13
C ASN A 74 2.49 2.41 5.14
N VAL A 75 1.77 2.08 4.07
CA VAL A 75 1.32 0.72 3.78
C VAL A 75 2.16 0.16 2.67
N CYS A 76 2.69 -1.03 2.91
CA CYS A 76 3.69 -1.64 2.07
C CYS A 76 3.28 -3.05 1.66
N PHE A 77 3.38 -3.33 0.37
CA PHE A 77 3.23 -4.66 -0.20
C PHE A 77 4.62 -5.29 -0.32
N VAL A 78 4.69 -6.59 -0.05
CA VAL A 78 5.93 -7.35 -0.16
C VAL A 78 5.71 -8.39 -1.24
N CYS A 79 6.60 -8.40 -2.22
CA CYS A 79 6.59 -9.32 -3.33
C CYS A 79 7.96 -9.99 -3.43
N ASP A 80 8.06 -11.04 -4.25
CA ASP A 80 9.35 -11.64 -4.56
C ASP A 80 10.30 -10.63 -5.22
N SER A 81 11.61 -10.80 -5.01
CA SER A 81 12.63 -9.89 -5.54
C SER A 81 12.55 -9.72 -7.07
N TRP A 82 12.18 -10.77 -7.79
CA TRP A 82 12.04 -10.81 -9.25
C TRP A 82 10.65 -10.38 -9.76
N ALA A 83 9.67 -10.20 -8.87
CA ALA A 83 8.31 -9.83 -9.27
C ALA A 83 8.24 -8.41 -9.85
N ARG A 84 7.38 -8.22 -10.87
CA ARG A 84 7.08 -6.90 -11.44
C ARG A 84 6.03 -6.20 -10.58
N THR A 85 6.47 -5.21 -9.80
CA THR A 85 5.62 -4.50 -8.83
C THR A 85 4.77 -3.37 -9.42
N VAL A 86 5.05 -2.95 -10.65
CA VAL A 86 4.39 -1.78 -11.28
C VAL A 86 2.86 -1.92 -11.35
N GLN A 87 2.36 -3.17 -11.44
CA GLN A 87 0.93 -3.47 -11.49
C GLN A 87 0.19 -3.17 -10.17
N TYR A 88 0.92 -3.11 -9.06
CA TYR A 88 0.39 -2.88 -7.72
C TYR A 88 0.53 -1.43 -7.26
N GLU A 89 1.20 -0.55 -8.02
CA GLU A 89 1.44 0.85 -7.63
C GLU A 89 0.13 1.62 -7.43
N SER A 90 -0.80 1.48 -8.38
CA SER A 90 -2.13 2.10 -8.28
C SER A 90 -2.92 1.56 -7.09
N VAL A 91 -2.75 0.29 -6.76
CA VAL A 91 -3.41 -0.39 -5.65
C VAL A 91 -2.89 0.14 -4.31
N VAL A 92 -1.56 0.15 -4.12
CA VAL A 92 -0.93 0.63 -2.89
C VAL A 92 -1.23 2.12 -2.67
N LYS A 93 -1.19 2.92 -3.73
CA LYS A 93 -1.58 4.33 -3.67
C LYS A 93 -3.03 4.49 -3.23
N LYS A 94 -3.97 3.78 -3.89
CA LYS A 94 -5.41 3.90 -3.60
C LYS A 94 -5.76 3.40 -2.20
N LEU A 95 -5.09 2.36 -1.72
CA LEU A 95 -5.22 1.88 -0.35
C LEU A 95 -4.70 2.93 0.66
N SER A 96 -3.57 3.56 0.37
CA SER A 96 -2.99 4.60 1.23
C SER A 96 -3.86 5.87 1.28
N ASP A 97 -4.46 6.26 0.14
CA ASP A 97 -5.44 7.35 0.07
C ASP A 97 -6.70 6.98 0.87
N PHE A 98 -7.19 5.74 0.79
CA PHE A 98 -8.35 5.28 1.57
C PHE A 98 -8.10 5.32 3.08
N LEU A 99 -6.94 4.82 3.53
CA LEU A 99 -6.57 4.88 4.95
C LEU A 99 -6.38 6.32 5.44
N THR A 100 -5.97 7.24 4.56
CA THR A 100 -5.93 8.68 4.86
C THR A 100 -7.33 9.23 5.12
N VAL A 101 -8.32 8.86 4.30
CA VAL A 101 -9.72 9.27 4.51
C VAL A 101 -10.23 8.76 5.86
N LEU A 102 -10.01 7.48 6.19
CA LEU A 102 -10.40 6.92 7.48
C LEU A 102 -9.75 7.64 8.67
N GLU A 103 -8.48 8.01 8.54
CA GLU A 103 -7.77 8.77 9.58
C GLU A 103 -8.33 10.19 9.75
N MET A 104 -8.72 10.85 8.66
CA MET A 104 -9.32 12.19 8.73
C MET A 104 -10.70 12.17 9.36
N GLU A 105 -11.54 11.19 9.02
CA GLU A 105 -12.93 11.11 9.47
C GLU A 105 -13.06 10.58 10.90
N SER A 106 -12.24 9.59 11.27
CA SER A 106 -12.43 8.84 12.53
C SER A 106 -11.16 8.70 13.37
N SER A 107 -10.02 9.24 12.94
CA SER A 107 -8.72 9.01 13.58
C SER A 107 -8.39 7.52 13.74
N PHE A 108 -8.82 6.73 12.73
CA PHE A 108 -8.78 5.27 12.71
C PHE A 108 -7.40 4.67 13.00
N LEU A 109 -6.34 5.27 12.44
CA LEU A 109 -4.96 4.80 12.57
C LEU A 109 -4.28 5.34 13.84
N SER A 110 -4.46 6.63 14.15
CA SER A 110 -3.78 7.24 15.30
C SER A 110 -4.31 6.75 16.65
N GLN A 111 -5.58 6.32 16.73
CA GLN A 111 -6.17 5.77 17.95
C GLN A 111 -5.92 4.27 18.14
N ARG A 112 -5.23 3.58 17.23
CA ARG A 112 -5.06 2.11 17.29
C ARG A 112 -4.39 1.60 18.55
N GLU A 113 -3.48 2.39 19.14
CA GLU A 113 -2.83 1.98 20.40
C GLU A 113 -3.81 1.98 21.59
N GLN A 114 -4.82 2.86 21.59
CA GLN A 114 -5.84 2.90 22.63
C GLN A 114 -7.06 2.01 22.30
N ASN A 115 -7.38 1.86 21.02
CA ASN A 115 -8.52 1.11 20.54
C ASN A 115 -8.11 -0.18 19.84
N LYS A 116 -8.13 -1.29 20.59
CA LYS A 116 -7.81 -2.63 20.08
C LYS A 116 -8.73 -3.07 18.93
N GLN A 117 -9.96 -2.56 18.86
CA GLN A 117 -10.89 -2.87 17.78
C GLN A 117 -10.38 -2.32 16.45
N TYR A 118 -9.85 -1.09 16.42
CA TYR A 118 -9.26 -0.51 15.20
C TYR A 118 -7.98 -1.23 14.78
N ALA A 119 -7.17 -1.68 15.74
CA ALA A 119 -5.99 -2.48 15.44
C ALA A 119 -6.36 -3.83 14.79
N ALA A 120 -7.34 -4.55 15.35
CA ALA A 120 -7.85 -5.79 14.77
C ALA A 120 -8.45 -5.55 13.38
N ARG A 121 -9.27 -4.50 13.24
CA ARG A 121 -9.92 -4.17 11.98
C ARG A 121 -8.94 -3.86 10.85
N LEU A 122 -7.87 -3.13 11.14
CA LEU A 122 -6.81 -2.91 10.15
C LEU A 122 -6.15 -4.24 9.73
N GLY A 123 -5.90 -5.14 10.67
CA GLY A 123 -5.39 -6.48 10.38
C GLY A 123 -6.31 -7.25 9.43
N GLU A 124 -7.61 -7.29 9.73
CA GLU A 124 -8.65 -7.90 8.87
C GLU A 124 -8.67 -7.28 7.47
N MET A 125 -8.61 -5.95 7.37
CA MET A 125 -8.57 -5.26 6.08
C MET A 125 -7.33 -5.64 5.27
N LEU A 126 -6.15 -5.70 5.90
CA LEU A 126 -4.92 -6.09 5.21
C LEU A 126 -4.95 -7.56 4.78
N GLN A 127 -5.53 -8.45 5.60
CA GLN A 127 -5.75 -9.84 5.25
C GLN A 127 -6.71 -9.98 4.06
N GLN A 128 -7.83 -9.27 4.10
CA GLN A 128 -8.81 -9.26 3.00
C GLN A 128 -8.16 -8.76 1.70
N VAL A 129 -7.36 -7.69 1.74
CA VAL A 129 -6.63 -7.19 0.58
C VAL A 129 -5.66 -8.25 0.05
N LEU A 130 -4.89 -8.91 0.91
CA LEU A 130 -3.95 -9.94 0.51
C LEU A 130 -4.65 -11.11 -0.21
N GLU A 131 -5.74 -11.63 0.38
CA GLU A 131 -6.47 -12.77 -0.17
C GLU A 131 -7.21 -12.44 -1.47
N GLN A 132 -7.94 -11.32 -1.49
CA GLN A 132 -8.77 -10.96 -2.64
C GLN A 132 -7.94 -10.52 -3.85
N LEU A 133 -6.82 -9.81 -3.64
CA LEU A 133 -5.92 -9.46 -4.73
C LEU A 133 -5.20 -10.69 -5.31
N ASN A 134 -4.82 -11.65 -4.47
CA ASN A 134 -4.17 -12.88 -4.94
C ASN A 134 -5.14 -13.85 -5.62
N SER A 135 -6.43 -13.84 -5.25
CA SER A 135 -7.44 -14.75 -5.84
C SER A 135 -8.10 -14.18 -7.10
N SER A 136 -8.49 -12.91 -7.10
CA SER A 136 -9.31 -12.30 -8.17
C SER A 136 -8.68 -11.07 -8.81
N GLY A 137 -7.55 -10.58 -8.29
CA GLY A 137 -6.94 -9.32 -8.71
C GLY A 137 -7.76 -8.08 -8.34
N MET A 138 -8.85 -8.23 -7.58
CA MET A 138 -9.75 -7.15 -7.20
C MET A 138 -10.11 -7.27 -5.72
N CYS A 139 -10.33 -6.14 -5.04
CA CYS A 139 -10.76 -6.13 -3.64
C CYS A 139 -11.65 -4.91 -3.40
N THR A 140 -12.74 -5.08 -2.65
CA THR A 140 -13.58 -3.96 -2.22
C THR A 140 -13.54 -3.87 -0.70
N LEU A 141 -13.11 -2.72 -0.20
CA LEU A 141 -13.10 -2.39 1.23
C LEU A 141 -14.21 -1.40 1.52
N VAL A 142 -14.93 -1.64 2.62
CA VAL A 142 -15.98 -0.75 3.13
C VAL A 142 -15.76 -0.60 4.62
N GLU A 143 -15.64 0.65 5.07
CA GLU A 143 -15.47 0.99 6.48
C GLU A 143 -16.26 2.26 6.80
N GLY A 144 -17.29 2.14 7.65
CA GLY A 144 -18.21 3.24 7.94
C GLY A 144 -18.90 3.76 6.66
N SER A 145 -18.77 5.05 6.41
CA SER A 145 -19.27 5.73 5.20
C SER A 145 -18.30 5.66 4.00
N ALA A 146 -17.05 5.26 4.22
CA ALA A 146 -16.03 5.25 3.20
C ALA A 146 -15.93 3.87 2.54
N SER A 147 -15.72 3.85 1.22
CA SER A 147 -15.45 2.62 0.48
C SER A 147 -14.37 2.83 -0.59
N THR A 148 -13.63 1.77 -0.90
CA THR A 148 -12.64 1.79 -1.97
C THR A 148 -12.60 0.47 -2.74
N HIS A 149 -12.44 0.59 -4.06
CA HIS A 149 -12.29 -0.55 -4.96
C HIS A 149 -10.84 -0.63 -5.46
N LEU A 150 -10.14 -1.68 -5.09
CA LEU A 150 -8.78 -1.98 -5.51
C LEU A 150 -8.84 -2.95 -6.70
N LYS A 151 -8.03 -2.69 -7.73
CA LYS A 151 -7.89 -3.56 -8.90
C LYS A 151 -6.45 -3.55 -9.37
N VAL A 152 -5.84 -4.73 -9.49
CA VAL A 152 -4.53 -4.93 -10.10
C VAL A 152 -4.69 -4.71 -11.60
N ILE A 153 -3.90 -3.77 -12.15
CA ILE A 153 -3.95 -3.45 -13.58
C ILE A 153 -2.75 -4.12 -14.24
N ASN A 154 -3.01 -5.04 -15.17
CA ASN A 154 -1.94 -5.62 -15.97
C ASN A 154 -1.45 -4.58 -16.97
N GLN A 155 -0.27 -4.05 -16.72
CA GLN A 155 0.39 -3.15 -17.65
C GLN A 155 1.01 -3.95 -18.80
N GLY A 156 0.27 -4.05 -19.90
CA GLY A 156 0.75 -4.62 -21.15
C GLY A 156 1.96 -3.86 -21.73
N ARG A 157 2.63 -4.48 -22.69
CA ARG A 157 3.60 -3.75 -23.52
C ARG A 157 2.83 -2.74 -24.38
N GLY A 158 3.45 -1.61 -24.68
CA GLY A 158 2.88 -0.66 -25.65
C GLY A 158 2.63 -1.37 -26.98
N PRO A 159 1.57 -1.00 -27.72
CA PRO A 159 1.31 -1.58 -29.02
C PRO A 159 2.47 -1.28 -29.97
N PRO A 160 2.82 -2.20 -30.88
CA PRO A 160 3.79 -1.92 -31.93
C PRO A 160 3.28 -0.80 -32.85
N PRO A 161 4.18 -0.05 -33.54
CA PRO A 161 3.77 0.91 -34.56
C PRO A 161 2.94 0.22 -35.65
N VAL A 162 1.82 0.84 -36.02
CA VAL A 162 0.98 0.37 -37.12
C VAL A 162 1.54 0.92 -38.43
N LEU A 163 1.82 0.05 -39.39
CA LEU A 163 2.34 0.40 -40.72
C LEU A 163 1.19 0.61 -41.71
N ASP A 164 1.37 1.48 -42.70
CA ASP A 164 0.33 1.83 -43.69
C ASP A 164 -0.25 0.64 -44.47
N HIS A 165 0.52 -0.44 -44.59
CA HIS A 165 0.11 -1.66 -45.31
C HIS A 165 -0.52 -2.73 -44.40
N GLN A 166 -0.68 -2.47 -43.11
CA GLN A 166 -1.29 -3.42 -42.17
C GLN A 166 -2.81 -3.29 -42.17
N VAL A 167 -3.48 -4.44 -42.10
CA VAL A 167 -4.94 -4.53 -42.04
C VAL A 167 -5.32 -5.20 -40.72
N PRO A 168 -6.26 -4.64 -39.92
CA PRO A 168 -6.68 -5.26 -38.67
C PRO A 168 -7.40 -6.58 -38.93
N VAL A 169 -7.04 -7.59 -38.14
CA VAL A 169 -7.71 -8.90 -38.14
C VAL A 169 -8.26 -9.13 -36.74
N PHE A 170 -9.51 -9.57 -36.64
CA PHE A 170 -10.11 -9.98 -35.38
C PHE A 170 -9.39 -11.24 -34.86
N VAL A 171 -8.76 -11.12 -33.70
CA VAL A 171 -8.06 -12.24 -33.04
C VAL A 171 -9.04 -13.07 -32.19
N GLU A 172 -10.14 -12.45 -31.77
CA GLU A 172 -11.25 -13.09 -31.06
C GLU A 172 -12.54 -12.82 -31.83
N SER A 173 -13.44 -13.81 -31.85
CA SER A 173 -14.76 -13.66 -32.45
C SER A 173 -15.56 -12.59 -31.71
N PRO A 174 -16.32 -11.74 -32.41
CA PRO A 174 -17.27 -10.86 -31.75
C PRO A 174 -18.35 -11.71 -31.11
N ASP A 175 -18.33 -11.78 -29.78
CA ASP A 175 -19.45 -12.29 -28.97
C ASP A 175 -20.70 -11.41 -29.13
#